data_AF-A0A251XLZ0-F1
#
_entry.id   AF-A0A251XLZ0-F1
#
_cell.length_a   1.000
_cell.length_b   1.000
_cell.length_c   1.000
_cell.angle_alpha   90.00
_cell.angle_beta   90.00
_cell.angle_gamma   90.00
#
_symmetry.space_group_name_H-M   'P 1'
#
loop_
_entity.id
_entity.type
_entity.pdbx_description
1 polymer ?
#
loop_
_entity_poly.entity_id
_entity_poly.type
_entity_poly.pdbx_seq_one_letter_code
_entity_poly.pdbx_strand_id
1 'polypeptide(L)'
;MSSSAPGWFPDQAEPEFEVFWNGSRWTGDRRRVAVTPNMAPDFPRQDENKGNAHLQSSSALVAGRQSDTGPLTSASSVSSFIRTVRGRWITAGLVAVVLAALIIPTVINGVETSHREQAAVREIEVRAARLAVEARDDALVDRQETLDDARAFLMGDLGYAPEATVTALKEAVGELEKMPLSDAATIRTAVQSVRNGKTNVGVPKVPYTWSLSCLDFASRSHEFVNFREAWKSTISFSGCREDERKGDFFSDEQKSAVASGAVSGVDELGVLDSICGALGSSSYGSMTAYSESQAKELYGALSICPDHPKAGEIRAKVDSSLAEAAALADGTAFGSGVKRVGQEVQPGTYATDGALNGCYWERTDGAGEIIDNNFIGSALRVEVTIRASDYSFSSNRCGTWKRQ
;
A
#
# COMPACT_ATOMS: atom_id res chain seq x y z
N MET A 1 25.58 -27.39 -10.17
CA MET A 1 24.22 -27.77 -9.76
C MET A 1 24.18 -27.77 -8.24
N SER A 2 23.67 -26.70 -7.63
CA SER A 2 23.53 -26.61 -6.16
C SER A 2 22.20 -27.24 -5.79
N SER A 3 22.20 -28.37 -5.07
CA SER A 3 20.97 -28.97 -4.56
C SER A 3 20.53 -28.20 -3.32
N SER A 4 19.41 -27.46 -3.43
CA SER A 4 18.81 -26.76 -2.29
C SER A 4 18.54 -27.74 -1.14
N ALA A 5 19.00 -27.39 0.06
CA ALA A 5 18.79 -28.20 1.27
C ALA A 5 17.29 -28.40 1.56
N PRO A 6 16.89 -29.52 2.18
CA PRO A 6 15.51 -29.75 2.56
C PRO A 6 14.99 -28.64 3.48
N GLY A 7 13.77 -28.14 3.23
CA GLY A 7 13.25 -27.00 3.97
C GLY A 7 11.83 -26.61 3.55
N TRP A 8 11.24 -25.71 4.33
CA TRP A 8 9.98 -25.05 4.01
C TRP A 8 10.26 -23.79 3.21
N PHE A 9 9.55 -23.62 2.09
CA PHE A 9 9.73 -22.50 1.19
C PHE A 9 8.37 -21.83 0.90
N PRO A 10 8.35 -20.51 0.68
CA PRO A 10 7.10 -19.79 0.39
C PRO A 10 6.41 -20.33 -0.87
N ASP A 11 5.11 -20.55 -0.76
CA ASP A 11 4.26 -20.86 -1.89
C ASP A 11 4.09 -19.59 -2.75
N GLN A 12 4.46 -19.69 -4.03
CA GLN A 12 4.44 -18.55 -4.95
C GLN A 12 3.02 -18.10 -5.34
N ALA A 13 2.04 -18.98 -5.18
CA ALA A 13 0.64 -18.68 -5.50
C ALA A 13 -0.15 -18.17 -4.28
N GLU A 14 0.23 -18.61 -3.08
CA GLU A 14 -0.46 -18.29 -1.82
C GLU A 14 0.56 -17.93 -0.73
N PRO A 15 0.96 -16.65 -0.61
CA PRO A 15 2.08 -16.21 0.23
C PRO A 15 1.93 -16.50 1.73
N GLU A 16 0.71 -16.77 2.20
CA GLU A 16 0.44 -17.15 3.58
C GLU A 16 0.76 -18.63 3.89
N PHE A 17 1.20 -19.41 2.89
CA PHE A 17 1.58 -20.80 3.02
C PHE A 17 3.02 -21.08 2.62
N GLU A 18 3.61 -22.10 3.23
CA GLU A 18 4.87 -22.71 2.82
C GLU A 18 4.65 -24.15 2.37
N VAL A 19 5.42 -24.56 1.37
CA VAL A 19 5.50 -25.94 0.86
C VAL A 19 6.85 -26.56 1.22
N PHE A 20 6.87 -27.86 1.49
CA PHE A 20 8.10 -28.55 1.90
C PHE A 20 8.86 -29.18 0.72
N TRP A 21 10.16 -28.87 0.62
CA TRP A 21 11.12 -29.50 -0.28
C TRP A 21 12.00 -30.47 0.50
N ASN A 22 12.13 -31.72 0.04
CA ASN A 22 12.89 -32.74 0.75
C ASN A 22 14.35 -32.91 0.27
N GLY A 23 14.85 -32.00 -0.57
CA GLY A 23 16.18 -32.10 -1.18
C GLY A 23 16.18 -32.72 -2.59
N SER A 24 15.08 -33.35 -3.01
CA SER A 24 14.93 -33.98 -4.34
C SER A 24 13.61 -33.66 -5.05
N ARG A 25 12.53 -33.47 -4.29
CA ARG A 25 11.20 -33.09 -4.80
C ARG A 25 10.39 -32.35 -3.74
N TRP A 26 9.36 -31.63 -4.19
CA TRP A 26 8.30 -31.11 -3.33
C TRP A 26 7.44 -32.28 -2.82
N THR A 27 7.20 -32.34 -1.50
CA THR A 27 6.44 -33.44 -0.90
C THR A 27 4.92 -33.22 -0.92
N GLY A 28 4.49 -31.97 -1.15
CA GLY A 28 3.09 -31.57 -1.11
C GLY A 28 2.59 -31.20 0.30
N ASP A 29 3.44 -31.35 1.33
CA ASP A 29 3.13 -30.88 2.67
C ASP A 29 3.04 -29.35 2.67
N ARG A 30 1.92 -28.81 3.19
CA ARG A 30 1.64 -27.36 3.28
C ARG A 30 1.41 -26.95 4.72
N ARG A 31 1.96 -25.79 5.11
CA ARG A 31 1.68 -25.16 6.42
C ARG A 31 1.46 -23.67 6.26
N ARG A 32 0.65 -23.08 7.13
CA ARG A 32 0.46 -21.62 7.18
C ARG A 32 1.67 -20.97 7.87
N VAL A 33 2.17 -19.88 7.31
CA VAL A 33 3.22 -19.07 7.94
C VAL A 33 2.68 -18.52 9.26
N ALA A 34 3.33 -18.85 10.38
CA ALA A 34 2.95 -18.34 11.67
C ALA A 34 3.34 -16.86 11.76
N VAL A 35 2.35 -15.97 11.78
CA VAL A 35 2.59 -14.54 12.04
C VAL A 35 2.95 -14.38 13.51
N THR A 36 4.23 -14.27 13.81
CA THR A 36 4.69 -13.74 15.10
C THR A 36 4.57 -12.22 15.08
N PRO A 37 3.94 -11.56 16.07
CA PRO A 37 4.08 -10.12 16.24
C PRO A 37 5.55 -9.80 16.50
N ASN A 38 6.17 -8.98 15.65
CA ASN A 38 7.58 -8.63 15.70
C ASN A 38 8.00 -8.08 17.07
N MET A 39 8.98 -8.72 17.70
CA MET A 39 9.87 -8.08 18.68
C MET A 39 10.85 -7.19 17.90
N ALA A 40 10.92 -5.90 18.29
CA ALA A 40 11.82 -4.92 17.73
C ALA A 40 13.31 -5.24 18.00
N PRO A 41 14.25 -4.81 17.14
CA PRO A 41 15.68 -5.01 17.36
C PRO A 41 16.26 -4.06 18.42
N ASP A 42 17.06 -4.64 19.31
CA ASP A 42 17.85 -3.97 20.36
C ASP A 42 18.96 -3.08 19.76
N PHE A 43 19.04 -1.83 20.22
CA PHE A 43 20.21 -0.98 20.06
C PHE A 43 20.92 -0.81 21.43
N PRO A 44 22.26 -0.94 21.50
CA PRO A 44 22.97 -0.77 22.76
C PRO A 44 23.04 0.71 23.15
N ARG A 45 22.51 1.07 24.33
CA ARG A 45 22.73 2.38 24.94
C ARG A 45 23.97 2.35 25.83
N GLN A 46 24.79 3.37 25.65
CA GLN A 46 25.97 3.70 26.47
C GLN A 46 25.57 4.01 27.91
N ASP A 47 26.45 3.59 28.83
CA ASP A 47 26.43 3.86 30.25
C ASP A 47 26.55 5.37 30.55
N GLU A 48 25.71 5.89 31.45
CA GLU A 48 26.10 6.88 32.45
C GLU A 48 25.05 7.00 33.60
N ASN A 49 25.34 6.27 34.68
CA ASN A 49 25.25 6.64 36.10
C ASN A 49 24.26 7.75 36.58
N LYS A 50 23.23 7.37 37.36
CA LYS A 50 23.12 7.63 38.82
C LYS A 50 21.71 7.33 39.39
N GLY A 51 21.67 6.42 40.36
CA GLY A 51 20.94 6.52 41.64
C GLY A 51 19.42 6.62 41.65
N ASN A 52 18.73 5.51 41.93
CA ASN A 52 18.20 5.24 43.27
C ASN A 52 17.47 3.91 43.33
N ALA A 53 17.80 3.14 44.35
CA ALA A 53 17.21 1.86 44.67
C ALA A 53 15.79 2.04 45.24
N HIS A 54 14.84 1.25 44.76
CA HIS A 54 13.95 0.53 45.65
C HIS A 54 13.37 -0.71 44.96
N LEU A 55 13.66 -1.84 45.59
CA LEU A 55 13.18 -3.19 45.29
C LEU A 55 11.69 -3.33 45.61
N GLN A 56 10.96 -4.04 44.75
CA GLN A 56 10.13 -5.24 45.04
C GLN A 56 9.30 -5.56 43.78
N SER A 57 9.58 -6.69 43.10
CA SER A 57 8.87 -7.98 43.21
C SER A 57 7.47 -7.99 42.57
N SER A 58 7.00 -8.96 41.79
CA SER A 58 7.53 -10.16 41.13
C SER A 58 6.40 -10.65 40.18
N SER A 59 6.77 -11.12 39.00
CA SER A 59 6.33 -12.37 38.35
C SER A 59 4.84 -12.79 38.34
N ALA A 60 4.28 -12.92 37.13
CA ALA A 60 3.26 -13.93 36.82
C ALA A 60 3.65 -14.69 35.54
N LEU A 61 4.00 -15.96 35.73
CA LEU A 61 4.25 -16.96 34.68
C LEU A 61 2.97 -17.69 34.31
N VAL A 62 2.89 -17.94 33.01
CA VAL A 62 2.06 -18.86 32.22
C VAL A 62 1.80 -20.24 32.85
N ALA A 63 0.55 -20.70 32.73
CA ALA A 63 0.14 -22.08 32.39
C ALA A 63 -1.40 -22.02 32.19
N GLY A 64 -2.07 -22.68 31.25
CA GLY A 64 -1.83 -23.99 30.67
C GLY A 64 -3.18 -24.71 30.71
N ARG A 65 -3.64 -25.13 29.53
CA ARG A 65 -4.95 -25.70 29.19
C ARG A 65 -5.24 -27.01 29.95
N GLN A 66 -6.46 -27.19 30.46
CA GLN A 66 -7.06 -28.52 30.63
C GLN A 66 -8.59 -28.48 30.47
N SER A 67 -9.08 -29.43 29.69
CA SER A 67 -10.46 -29.81 29.45
C SER A 67 -11.05 -30.48 30.68
N ASP A 68 -12.29 -30.12 31.07
CA ASP A 68 -13.13 -30.99 31.88
C ASP A 68 -14.62 -30.82 31.57
N THR A 69 -15.25 -31.95 31.32
CA THR A 69 -16.68 -32.20 31.21
C THR A 69 -17.30 -32.24 32.61
N GLY A 70 -18.25 -31.35 32.92
CA GLY A 70 -18.99 -31.37 34.19
C GLY A 70 -19.98 -30.18 34.32
N PRO A 71 -21.05 -30.29 35.11
CA PRO A 71 -22.23 -29.44 35.00
C PRO A 71 -21.98 -28.02 35.54
N LEU A 72 -22.51 -27.03 34.83
CA LEU A 72 -22.40 -25.61 35.15
C LEU A 72 -23.17 -25.28 36.44
N THR A 73 -22.45 -25.19 37.55
CA THR A 73 -22.86 -24.38 38.69
C THR A 73 -21.73 -23.43 39.06
N SER A 74 -21.70 -22.25 38.45
CA SER A 74 -20.96 -21.11 38.98
C SER A 74 -21.68 -19.80 38.65
N ALA A 75 -21.96 -19.02 39.70
CA ALA A 75 -22.78 -17.81 39.66
C ALA A 75 -22.19 -16.63 38.85
N SER A 76 -20.97 -16.77 38.33
CA SER A 76 -20.25 -15.73 37.60
C SER A 76 -20.73 -15.54 36.15
N SER A 77 -21.25 -16.59 35.50
CA SER A 77 -21.75 -16.52 34.12
C SER A 77 -23.10 -15.80 34.00
N VAL A 78 -23.92 -15.88 35.04
CA VAL A 78 -25.26 -15.27 35.08
C VAL A 78 -25.18 -13.75 35.23
N SER A 79 -24.23 -13.25 36.03
CA SER A 79 -24.02 -11.81 36.26
C SER A 79 -23.54 -11.06 35.02
N SER A 80 -22.66 -11.68 34.20
CA SER A 80 -22.18 -11.04 32.97
C SER A 80 -23.26 -11.01 31.89
N PHE A 81 -24.08 -12.07 31.79
CA PHE A 81 -25.23 -12.10 30.89
C PHE A 81 -26.26 -11.03 31.26
N ILE A 82 -26.63 -10.90 32.54
CA ILE A 82 -27.61 -9.91 33.05
C ILE A 82 -27.18 -8.45 32.80
N ARG A 83 -25.88 -8.16 32.66
CA ARG A 83 -25.41 -6.78 32.39
C ARG A 83 -25.55 -6.36 30.93
N THR A 84 -25.69 -7.30 30.00
CA THR A 84 -25.94 -6.97 28.60
C THR A 84 -27.39 -6.55 28.37
N VAL A 85 -27.66 -5.66 27.41
CA VAL A 85 -29.03 -5.20 27.10
C VAL A 85 -29.93 -6.41 26.76
N ARG A 86 -29.43 -7.37 25.99
CA ARG A 86 -30.14 -8.63 25.69
C ARG A 86 -30.41 -9.49 26.94
N GLY A 87 -29.44 -9.63 27.84
CA GLY A 87 -29.64 -10.42 29.05
C GLY A 87 -30.59 -9.78 30.06
N ARG A 88 -30.71 -8.45 30.10
CA ARG A 88 -31.74 -7.76 30.91
C ARG A 88 -33.14 -8.06 30.43
N TRP A 89 -33.37 -8.07 29.11
CA TRP A 89 -34.68 -8.40 28.54
C TRP A 89 -35.06 -9.88 28.72
N ILE A 90 -34.10 -10.80 28.56
CA ILE A 90 -34.34 -12.25 28.72
C ILE A 90 -34.60 -12.63 30.19
N THR A 91 -33.86 -12.03 31.13
CA THR A 91 -34.10 -12.27 32.57
C THR A 91 -35.39 -11.62 33.08
N ALA A 92 -35.77 -10.45 32.57
CA ALA A 92 -37.08 -9.86 32.86
C ALA A 92 -38.24 -10.75 32.35
N GLY A 93 -38.10 -11.37 31.18
CA GLY A 93 -39.09 -12.29 30.63
C GLY A 93 -39.23 -13.59 31.44
N LEU A 94 -38.12 -14.21 31.86
CA LEU A 94 -38.13 -15.44 32.66
C LEU A 94 -38.72 -15.24 34.06
N VAL A 95 -38.44 -14.11 34.71
CA VAL A 95 -39.01 -13.77 36.02
C VAL A 95 -40.53 -13.54 35.93
N ALA A 96 -41.01 -12.93 34.83
CA ALA A 96 -42.45 -12.76 34.59
C ALA A 96 -43.17 -14.11 34.37
N VAL A 97 -42.55 -15.07 33.67
CA VAL A 97 -43.12 -16.40 33.44
C VAL A 97 -43.17 -17.24 34.72
N VAL A 98 -42.14 -17.16 35.58
CA VAL A 98 -42.13 -17.87 36.87
C VAL A 98 -43.13 -17.27 37.86
N LEU A 99 -43.32 -15.94 37.86
CA LEU A 99 -44.36 -15.29 38.67
C LEU A 99 -45.77 -15.61 38.18
N ALA A 100 -45.97 -15.82 36.87
CA ALA A 100 -47.25 -16.26 36.30
C ALA A 100 -47.60 -17.72 36.64
N ALA A 101 -46.60 -18.57 36.94
CA ALA A 101 -46.81 -20.00 37.21
C ALA A 101 -47.15 -20.35 38.68
N LEU A 102 -47.12 -19.39 39.61
CA LEU A 102 -47.33 -19.61 41.06
C LEU A 102 -48.69 -19.13 41.59
N ILE A 103 -49.67 -18.89 40.72
CA ILE A 103 -51.04 -18.53 41.14
C ILE A 103 -51.88 -19.82 41.19
N ILE A 104 -51.86 -20.50 42.34
CA ILE A 104 -52.84 -21.55 42.67
C ILE A 104 -54.12 -20.84 43.15
N PRO A 105 -55.30 -21.07 42.56
CA PRO A 105 -56.51 -20.36 42.98
C PRO A 105 -57.07 -20.97 44.28
N THR A 106 -56.80 -20.33 45.41
CA THR A 106 -57.60 -20.53 46.63
C THR A 106 -58.81 -19.59 46.58
N VAL A 107 -59.95 -20.14 46.21
CA VAL A 107 -61.23 -19.42 46.13
C VAL A 107 -61.77 -19.16 47.54
N ILE A 108 -61.37 -18.05 48.15
CA ILE A 108 -62.09 -17.44 49.28
C ILE A 108 -62.06 -15.90 49.05
N ASN A 109 -63.25 -15.30 48.86
CA ASN A 109 -63.54 -13.88 48.54
C ASN A 109 -63.23 -13.43 47.08
N GLY A 110 -63.89 -14.07 46.11
CA GLY A 110 -63.60 -13.98 44.67
C GLY A 110 -64.15 -12.78 43.86
N VAL A 111 -64.10 -11.54 44.36
CA VAL A 111 -64.39 -10.37 43.50
C VAL A 111 -63.32 -9.28 43.63
N GLU A 112 -62.89 -8.94 44.85
CA GLU A 112 -61.95 -7.83 45.06
C GLU A 112 -60.49 -8.16 44.70
N THR A 113 -60.08 -9.42 44.84
CA THR A 113 -58.75 -9.91 44.42
C THR A 113 -58.62 -9.96 42.89
N SER A 114 -59.67 -10.39 42.18
CA SER A 114 -59.71 -10.41 40.71
C SER A 114 -59.58 -9.00 40.11
N HIS A 115 -60.18 -7.98 40.73
CA HIS A 115 -60.08 -6.60 40.22
C HIS A 115 -58.68 -6.00 40.44
N ARG A 116 -58.00 -6.32 41.55
CA ARG A 116 -56.63 -5.86 41.82
C ARG A 116 -55.60 -6.54 40.90
N GLU A 117 -55.73 -7.85 40.66
CA GLU A 117 -54.90 -8.57 39.69
C GLU A 117 -55.09 -8.05 38.27
N GLN A 118 -56.34 -7.82 37.84
CA GLN A 118 -56.64 -7.22 36.54
C GLN A 118 -56.16 -5.77 36.41
N ALA A 119 -56.06 -5.01 37.50
CA ALA A 119 -55.52 -3.65 37.50
C ALA A 119 -53.99 -3.65 37.34
N ALA A 120 -53.29 -4.56 38.04
CA ALA A 120 -51.84 -4.72 37.91
C ALA A 120 -51.43 -5.20 36.50
N VAL A 121 -52.20 -6.14 35.91
CA VAL A 121 -51.97 -6.57 34.52
C VAL A 121 -52.16 -5.40 33.54
N ARG A 122 -53.21 -4.59 33.69
CA ARG A 122 -53.43 -3.40 32.85
C ARG A 122 -52.32 -2.36 32.99
N GLU A 123 -51.79 -2.13 34.19
CA GLU A 123 -50.66 -1.22 34.39
C GLU A 123 -49.40 -1.70 33.66
N ILE A 124 -49.12 -3.01 33.71
CA ILE A 124 -48.02 -3.63 32.97
C ILE A 124 -48.23 -3.48 31.46
N GLU A 125 -49.44 -3.73 30.95
CA GLU A 125 -49.78 -3.55 29.53
C GLU A 125 -49.61 -2.10 29.07
N VAL A 126 -50.09 -1.12 29.84
CA VAL A 126 -49.93 0.31 29.54
C VAL A 126 -48.46 0.70 29.53
N ARG A 127 -47.67 0.21 30.49
CA ARG A 127 -46.22 0.46 30.53
C ARG A 127 -45.51 -0.18 29.33
N ALA A 128 -45.89 -1.40 28.96
CA ALA A 128 -45.34 -2.07 27.79
C ALA A 128 -45.69 -1.32 26.49
N ALA A 129 -46.93 -0.84 26.36
CA ALA A 129 -47.35 -0.02 25.22
C ALA A 129 -46.58 1.30 25.13
N ARG A 130 -46.35 1.97 26.27
CA ARG A 130 -45.53 3.19 26.32
C ARG A 130 -44.09 2.93 25.87
N LEU A 131 -43.46 1.89 26.40
CA LEU A 131 -42.10 1.51 26.01
C LEU A 131 -42.01 1.12 24.53
N ALA A 132 -43.07 0.51 23.97
CA ALA A 132 -43.13 0.19 22.55
C ALA A 132 -43.24 1.44 21.68
N VAL A 133 -43.99 2.46 22.12
CA VAL A 133 -44.06 3.77 21.46
C VAL A 133 -42.71 4.48 21.51
N GLU A 134 -42.10 4.58 22.70
CA GLU A 134 -40.77 5.19 22.86
C GLU A 134 -39.72 4.48 21.98
N ALA A 135 -39.69 3.14 21.99
CA ALA A 135 -38.75 2.36 21.17
C ALA A 135 -38.99 2.50 19.66
N ARG A 136 -40.22 2.80 19.23
CA ARG A 136 -40.56 3.08 17.83
C ARG A 136 -40.12 4.47 17.46
N ASP A 137 -40.40 5.47 18.29
CA ASP A 137 -40.02 6.86 18.04
C ASP A 137 -38.49 7.00 17.95
N ASP A 138 -37.75 6.33 18.84
CA ASP A 138 -36.27 6.22 18.76
C ASP A 138 -35.81 5.58 17.44
N ALA A 139 -36.47 4.50 17.00
CA ALA A 139 -36.14 3.83 15.74
C ALA A 139 -36.43 4.71 14.51
N LEU A 140 -37.44 5.57 14.59
CA LEU A 140 -37.77 6.53 13.52
C LEU A 140 -36.74 7.66 13.42
N VAL A 141 -36.22 8.13 14.55
CA VAL A 141 -35.11 9.09 14.57
C VAL A 141 -33.86 8.46 13.94
N ASP A 142 -33.47 7.27 14.40
CA ASP A 142 -32.29 6.53 13.89
C ASP A 142 -32.41 6.23 12.38
N ARG A 143 -33.63 5.91 11.92
CA ARG A 143 -33.94 5.76 10.50
C ARG A 143 -33.70 7.06 9.73
N GLN A 144 -34.23 8.17 10.21
CA GLN A 144 -34.13 9.45 9.51
C GLN A 144 -32.67 9.89 9.39
N GLU A 145 -31.91 9.83 10.48
CA GLU A 145 -30.47 10.12 10.47
C GLU A 145 -29.70 9.23 9.49
N THR A 146 -30.00 7.92 9.49
CA THR A 146 -29.36 6.96 8.58
C THR A 146 -29.71 7.23 7.11
N LEU A 147 -30.96 7.59 6.81
CA LEU A 147 -31.37 7.93 5.45
C LEU A 147 -30.69 9.21 4.96
N ASP A 148 -30.58 10.23 5.80
CA ASP A 148 -29.95 11.50 5.43
C ASP A 148 -28.44 11.31 5.20
N ASP A 149 -27.76 10.56 6.07
CA ASP A 149 -26.36 10.18 5.89
C ASP A 149 -26.12 9.33 4.64
N ALA A 150 -26.97 8.31 4.39
CA ALA A 150 -26.84 7.45 3.22
C ALA A 150 -27.12 8.19 1.91
N ARG A 151 -28.08 9.11 1.87
CA ARG A 151 -28.36 9.96 0.70
C ARG A 151 -27.17 10.87 0.40
N ALA A 152 -26.62 11.54 1.43
CA ALA A 152 -25.45 12.37 1.27
C ALA A 152 -24.25 11.57 0.72
N PHE A 153 -24.04 10.36 1.24
CA PHE A 153 -23.01 9.45 0.74
C PHE A 153 -23.24 9.03 -0.72
N LEU A 154 -24.47 8.69 -1.10
CA LEU A 154 -24.84 8.31 -2.46
C LEU A 154 -24.78 9.44 -3.48
N MET A 155 -24.74 10.70 -3.04
CA MET A 155 -24.51 11.88 -3.88
C MET A 155 -23.02 12.15 -4.14
N GLY A 156 -22.12 11.48 -3.42
CA GLY A 156 -20.67 11.60 -3.61
C GLY A 156 -20.17 10.87 -4.86
N ASP A 157 -18.86 11.02 -5.13
CA ASP A 157 -18.19 10.18 -6.13
C ASP A 157 -18.06 8.75 -5.59
N LEU A 158 -18.67 7.80 -6.30
CA LEU A 158 -18.63 6.37 -5.98
C LEU A 158 -17.99 5.56 -7.11
N GLY A 159 -17.31 6.20 -8.07
CA GLY A 159 -16.66 5.52 -9.20
C GLY A 159 -15.56 4.53 -8.78
N TYR A 160 -15.06 4.65 -7.55
CA TYR A 160 -14.07 3.73 -6.97
C TYR A 160 -14.68 2.39 -6.49
N ALA A 161 -15.99 2.33 -6.27
CA ALA A 161 -16.65 1.17 -5.69
C ALA A 161 -17.29 0.28 -6.79
N PRO A 162 -17.35 -1.05 -6.60
CA PRO A 162 -18.05 -1.93 -7.53
C PRO A 162 -19.51 -1.52 -7.74
N GLU A 163 -19.96 -1.50 -8.99
CA GLU A 163 -21.35 -1.12 -9.32
C GLU A 163 -22.38 -1.95 -8.54
N ALA A 164 -22.11 -3.23 -8.34
CA ALA A 164 -22.96 -4.13 -7.57
C ALA A 164 -23.10 -3.73 -6.09
N THR A 165 -22.02 -3.29 -5.43
CA THR A 165 -22.09 -2.88 -4.01
C THR A 165 -22.81 -1.55 -3.86
N VAL A 166 -22.60 -0.61 -4.78
CA VAL A 166 -23.34 0.67 -4.82
C VAL A 166 -24.83 0.42 -5.07
N THR A 167 -25.16 -0.51 -5.98
CA THR A 167 -26.56 -0.87 -6.28
C THR A 167 -27.24 -1.49 -5.07
N ALA A 168 -26.60 -2.43 -4.38
CA ALA A 168 -27.12 -3.03 -3.16
C ALA A 168 -27.37 -1.99 -2.05
N LEU A 169 -26.51 -0.97 -1.91
CA LEU A 169 -26.74 0.13 -0.98
C LEU A 169 -27.97 0.96 -1.39
N LYS A 170 -28.11 1.32 -2.68
CA LYS A 170 -29.28 2.07 -3.18
C LYS A 170 -30.58 1.30 -2.94
N GLU A 171 -30.58 -0.01 -3.15
CA GLU A 171 -31.74 -0.88 -2.87
C GLU A 171 -32.05 -0.89 -1.37
N ALA A 172 -31.06 -1.10 -0.49
CA ALA A 172 -31.27 -1.08 0.95
C ALA A 172 -31.82 0.27 1.45
N VAL A 173 -31.35 1.39 0.90
CA VAL A 173 -31.88 2.74 1.18
C VAL A 173 -33.33 2.84 0.72
N GLY A 174 -33.63 2.41 -0.51
CA GLY A 174 -35.00 2.42 -1.05
C GLY A 174 -35.98 1.55 -0.27
N GLU A 175 -35.53 0.41 0.24
CA GLU A 175 -36.32 -0.44 1.14
C GLU A 175 -36.58 0.24 2.48
N LEU A 176 -35.56 0.85 3.10
CA LEU A 176 -35.72 1.61 4.35
C LEU A 176 -36.66 2.82 4.20
N GLU A 177 -36.65 3.46 3.03
CA GLU A 177 -37.55 4.58 2.70
C GLU A 177 -39.01 4.13 2.64
N LYS A 178 -39.29 2.98 2.01
CA LYS A 178 -40.65 2.46 1.77
C LYS A 178 -41.19 1.61 2.92
N MET A 179 -40.35 1.24 3.88
CA MET A 179 -40.70 0.33 4.97
C MET A 179 -41.82 0.89 5.87
N PRO A 180 -42.76 0.05 6.35
CA PRO A 180 -43.77 0.44 7.32
C PRO A 180 -43.16 0.99 8.62
N LEU A 181 -43.73 2.07 9.14
CA LEU A 181 -43.22 2.79 10.31
C LEU A 181 -43.72 2.25 11.67
N SER A 182 -44.41 1.11 11.67
CA SER A 182 -45.12 0.58 12.84
C SER A 182 -44.28 -0.34 13.74
N ASP A 183 -43.28 -1.04 13.19
CA ASP A 183 -42.47 -2.02 13.93
C ASP A 183 -41.02 -1.56 14.11
N ALA A 184 -40.68 -1.21 15.35
CA ALA A 184 -39.34 -0.76 15.74
C ALA A 184 -38.23 -1.78 15.47
N ALA A 185 -38.52 -3.09 15.58
CA ALA A 185 -37.51 -4.13 15.36
C ALA A 185 -37.16 -4.28 13.88
N THR A 186 -38.17 -4.22 13.01
CA THR A 186 -37.99 -4.21 11.55
C THR A 186 -37.22 -2.97 11.11
N ILE A 187 -37.59 -1.78 11.60
CA ILE A 187 -36.90 -0.52 11.27
C ILE A 187 -35.41 -0.62 11.64
N ARG A 188 -35.08 -1.05 12.86
CA ARG A 188 -33.67 -1.20 13.30
C ARG A 188 -32.89 -2.19 12.43
N THR A 189 -33.53 -3.26 11.98
CA THR A 189 -32.88 -4.24 11.09
C THR A 189 -32.57 -3.64 9.73
N ALA A 190 -33.51 -2.89 9.15
CA ALA A 190 -33.31 -2.21 7.87
C ALA A 190 -32.28 -1.08 7.97
N VAL A 191 -32.28 -0.31 9.06
CA VAL A 191 -31.22 0.67 9.37
C VAL A 191 -29.84 0.01 9.37
N GLN A 192 -29.71 -1.15 10.04
CA GLN A 192 -28.44 -1.87 10.06
C GLN A 192 -28.03 -2.38 8.66
N SER A 193 -28.99 -2.76 7.82
CA SER A 193 -28.72 -3.15 6.43
C SER A 193 -28.13 -2.00 5.62
N VAL A 194 -28.69 -0.79 5.74
CA VAL A 194 -28.14 0.43 5.10
C VAL A 194 -26.75 0.74 5.61
N ARG A 195 -26.52 0.70 6.94
CA ARG A 195 -25.19 0.92 7.53
C ARG A 195 -24.16 -0.08 7.02
N ASN A 196 -24.51 -1.36 6.97
CA ASN A 196 -23.63 -2.39 6.43
C ASN A 196 -23.36 -2.18 4.93
N GLY A 197 -24.38 -1.80 4.16
CA GLY A 197 -24.23 -1.45 2.75
C GLY A 197 -23.23 -0.31 2.54
N LYS A 198 -23.34 0.76 3.34
CA LYS A 198 -22.40 1.89 3.30
C LYS A 198 -20.97 1.45 3.64
N THR A 199 -20.81 0.65 4.69
CA THR A 199 -19.50 0.06 5.07
C THR A 199 -18.92 -0.81 3.95
N ASN A 200 -19.75 -1.57 3.23
CA ASN A 200 -19.31 -2.42 2.12
C ASN A 200 -18.92 -1.61 0.88
N VAL A 201 -19.55 -0.47 0.62
CA VAL A 201 -19.09 0.47 -0.41
C VAL A 201 -17.75 1.10 0.00
N GLY A 202 -17.59 1.40 1.29
CA GLY A 202 -16.34 1.87 1.88
C GLY A 202 -16.06 3.35 1.62
N VAL A 203 -14.79 3.71 1.63
CA VAL A 203 -14.30 5.05 1.27
C VAL A 203 -13.34 4.92 0.08
N PRO A 204 -13.14 6.00 -0.72
CA PRO A 204 -12.19 5.96 -1.81
C PRO A 204 -10.82 5.53 -1.30
N LYS A 205 -10.27 4.46 -1.87
CA LYS A 205 -8.89 4.09 -1.62
C LYS A 205 -7.99 5.11 -2.33
N VAL A 206 -6.96 5.58 -1.65
CA VAL A 206 -5.98 6.49 -2.24
C VAL A 206 -4.64 5.78 -2.46
N PRO A 207 -3.94 6.09 -3.57
CA PRO A 207 -2.63 5.50 -3.81
C PRO A 207 -1.65 5.93 -2.73
N TYR A 208 -0.63 5.11 -2.47
CA TYR A 208 0.41 5.45 -1.52
C TYR A 208 1.13 6.72 -1.94
N THR A 209 1.37 7.63 -0.99
CA THR A 209 2.16 8.85 -1.14
C THR A 209 3.09 8.98 0.05
N TRP A 210 4.19 9.71 -0.10
CA TRP A 210 5.14 9.94 0.98
C TRP A 210 5.15 11.42 1.38
N SER A 211 5.16 11.70 2.69
CA SER A 211 5.61 13.00 3.17
C SER A 211 7.10 13.16 2.87
N LEU A 212 7.54 14.41 2.72
CA LEU A 212 8.91 14.74 2.37
C LEU A 212 9.54 15.67 3.39
N SER A 213 10.81 15.39 3.70
CA SER A 213 11.72 16.27 4.41
C SER A 213 12.73 16.83 3.41
N CYS A 214 12.63 18.12 3.09
CA CYS A 214 13.45 18.78 2.08
C CYS A 214 14.48 19.73 2.71
N LEU A 215 15.75 19.59 2.32
CA LEU A 215 16.84 20.44 2.80
C LEU A 215 17.09 21.61 1.85
N ASP A 216 17.09 22.84 2.37
CA ASP A 216 17.59 23.98 1.61
C ASP A 216 19.12 24.03 1.53
N PHE A 217 19.68 24.96 0.75
CA PHE A 217 21.14 25.11 0.61
C PHE A 217 21.85 25.63 1.87
N ALA A 218 21.11 26.02 2.92
CA ALA A 218 21.64 26.34 4.23
C ALA A 218 21.44 25.19 5.23
N SER A 219 21.11 23.99 4.73
CA SER A 219 20.89 22.76 5.51
C SER A 219 19.73 22.86 6.52
N ARG A 220 18.74 23.74 6.28
CA ARG A 220 17.51 23.75 7.07
C ARG A 220 16.49 22.78 6.46
N SER A 221 15.83 22.02 7.33
CA SER A 221 14.77 21.08 6.94
C SER A 221 13.41 21.75 6.83
N HIS A 222 12.65 21.35 5.82
CA HIS A 222 11.29 21.80 5.54
C HIS A 222 10.42 20.58 5.24
N GLU A 223 9.34 20.41 6.02
CA GLU A 223 8.47 19.24 5.93
C GLU A 223 7.25 19.52 5.04
N PHE A 224 6.93 18.57 4.16
CA PHE A 224 5.80 18.63 3.24
C PHE A 224 5.00 17.34 3.29
N VAL A 225 3.68 17.45 3.18
CA VAL A 225 2.79 16.27 3.20
C VAL A 225 2.88 15.41 1.92
N ASN A 226 3.42 15.97 0.83
CA ASN A 226 3.74 15.28 -0.42
C ASN A 226 4.60 16.19 -1.32
N PHE A 227 5.12 15.64 -2.43
CA PHE A 227 5.93 16.40 -3.39
C PHE A 227 5.20 17.58 -4.04
N ARG A 228 3.87 17.52 -4.20
CA ARG A 228 3.10 18.61 -4.84
C ARG A 228 3.08 19.85 -3.96
N GLU A 229 3.00 19.68 -2.64
CA GLU A 229 3.13 20.79 -1.71
C GLU A 229 4.55 21.36 -1.69
N ALA A 230 5.58 20.52 -1.85
CA ALA A 230 6.96 20.99 -1.98
C ALA A 230 7.12 21.92 -3.21
N TRP A 231 6.46 21.62 -4.34
CA TRP A 231 6.51 22.46 -5.54
C TRP A 231 5.88 23.84 -5.38
N LYS A 232 4.94 24.00 -4.45
CA LYS A 232 4.32 25.30 -4.16
C LYS A 232 5.23 26.20 -3.34
N SER A 233 6.28 25.64 -2.74
CA SER A 233 7.26 26.40 -1.98
C SER A 233 8.11 27.30 -2.88
N THR A 234 8.46 28.48 -2.40
CA THR A 234 9.44 29.37 -3.06
C THR A 234 10.88 29.04 -2.68
N ILE A 235 11.10 27.99 -1.89
CA ILE A 235 12.41 27.59 -1.37
C ILE A 235 13.11 26.70 -2.40
N SER A 236 14.39 26.98 -2.65
CA SER A 236 15.23 26.10 -3.47
C SER A 236 15.84 25.01 -2.58
N PHE A 237 15.53 23.74 -2.88
CA PHE A 237 16.03 22.59 -2.14
C PHE A 237 17.28 22.00 -2.78
N SER A 238 18.25 21.67 -1.93
CA SER A 238 19.41 20.85 -2.31
C SER A 238 19.03 19.39 -2.56
N GLY A 239 17.97 18.91 -1.89
CA GLY A 239 17.38 17.59 -2.07
C GLY A 239 16.18 17.39 -1.14
N CYS A 240 15.38 16.36 -1.42
CA CYS A 240 14.29 15.91 -0.56
C CYS A 240 14.49 14.44 -0.21
N ARG A 241 13.92 14.02 0.91
CA ARG A 241 13.86 12.63 1.35
C ARG A 241 12.44 12.28 1.77
N GLU A 242 12.05 11.06 1.50
CA GLU A 242 10.77 10.50 1.87
C GLU A 242 10.76 10.18 3.37
N ASP A 243 9.59 10.31 3.97
CA ASP A 243 9.36 10.00 5.38
C ASP A 243 8.10 9.11 5.51
N GLU A 244 7.00 9.63 6.06
CA GLU A 244 5.81 8.85 6.33
C GLU A 244 5.04 8.48 5.05
N ARG A 245 4.86 7.17 4.81
CA ARG A 245 3.99 6.63 3.75
C ARG A 245 2.52 6.63 4.20
N LYS A 246 1.62 7.21 3.41
CA LYS A 246 0.16 7.22 3.63
C LYS A 246 -0.59 6.72 2.40
N GLY A 247 -1.71 6.04 2.61
CA GLY A 247 -2.59 5.54 1.56
C GLY A 247 -2.95 4.07 1.76
N ASP A 248 -3.60 3.49 0.75
CA ASP A 248 -4.23 2.17 0.86
C ASP A 248 -3.67 1.14 -0.11
N PHE A 249 -3.06 1.58 -1.22
CA PHE A 249 -2.59 0.68 -2.28
C PHE A 249 -1.51 1.31 -3.16
N PHE A 250 -0.76 0.50 -3.90
CA PHE A 250 0.14 0.98 -4.95
C PHE A 250 -0.62 1.19 -6.27
N SER A 251 -0.48 2.38 -6.87
CA SER A 251 -1.09 2.69 -8.16
C SER A 251 -0.45 1.90 -9.30
N ASP A 252 -1.07 1.91 -10.48
CA ASP A 252 -0.51 1.22 -11.65
C ASP A 252 0.74 1.92 -12.18
N GLU A 253 0.81 3.25 -12.05
CA GLU A 253 2.00 4.05 -12.36
C GLU A 253 3.17 3.68 -11.45
N GLN A 254 2.90 3.52 -10.14
CA GLN A 254 3.90 3.09 -9.17
C GLN A 254 4.41 1.68 -9.47
N LYS A 255 3.51 0.74 -9.74
CA LYS A 255 3.92 -0.62 -10.16
C LYS A 255 4.72 -0.60 -11.46
N SER A 256 4.33 0.24 -12.41
CA SER A 256 5.06 0.41 -13.67
C SER A 256 6.46 0.97 -13.46
N ALA A 257 6.65 1.88 -12.50
CA ALA A 257 7.97 2.43 -12.18
C ALA A 257 8.89 1.36 -11.58
N VAL A 258 8.37 0.47 -10.72
CA VAL A 258 9.13 -0.70 -10.25
C VAL A 258 9.46 -1.63 -11.42
N ALA A 259 8.48 -1.94 -12.28
CA ALA A 259 8.67 -2.84 -13.41
C ALA A 259 9.68 -2.31 -14.45
N SER A 260 9.82 -0.99 -14.60
CA SER A 260 10.84 -0.39 -15.47
C SER A 260 12.25 -0.42 -14.89
N GLY A 261 12.41 -0.88 -13.63
CA GLY A 261 13.67 -0.82 -12.91
C GLY A 261 14.07 0.59 -12.50
N ALA A 262 13.10 1.51 -12.35
CA ALA A 262 13.37 2.84 -11.80
C ALA A 262 13.77 2.77 -10.33
N VAL A 263 13.23 1.77 -9.61
CA VAL A 263 13.58 1.39 -8.25
C VAL A 263 13.60 -0.13 -8.13
N SER A 264 14.28 -0.67 -7.12
CA SER A 264 14.45 -2.13 -6.98
C SER A 264 13.16 -2.85 -6.55
N GLY A 265 12.23 -2.13 -5.92
CA GLY A 265 11.00 -2.68 -5.37
C GLY A 265 10.02 -1.63 -4.88
N VAL A 266 8.84 -2.07 -4.46
CA VAL A 266 7.76 -1.19 -4.00
C VAL A 266 8.11 -0.40 -2.73
N ASP A 267 9.06 -0.88 -1.93
CA ASP A 267 9.51 -0.21 -0.71
C ASP A 267 10.40 1.00 -0.98
N GLU A 268 10.99 1.09 -2.18
CA GLU A 268 11.81 2.21 -2.63
C GLU A 268 11.02 3.27 -3.40
N LEU A 269 9.71 3.09 -3.59
CA LEU A 269 8.90 4.04 -4.37
C LEU A 269 8.91 5.46 -3.81
N GLY A 270 9.10 5.64 -2.50
CA GLY A 270 9.25 6.96 -1.90
C GLY A 270 10.46 7.74 -2.42
N VAL A 271 11.50 7.06 -2.91
CA VAL A 271 12.64 7.71 -3.57
C VAL A 271 12.19 8.48 -4.81
N LEU A 272 11.20 7.97 -5.53
CA LEU A 272 10.66 8.65 -6.71
C LEU A 272 9.88 9.91 -6.32
N ASP A 273 9.12 9.88 -5.22
CA ASP A 273 8.48 11.07 -4.64
C ASP A 273 9.53 12.11 -4.19
N SER A 274 10.65 11.66 -3.60
CA SER A 274 11.78 12.52 -3.23
C SER A 274 12.42 13.20 -4.44
N ILE A 275 12.63 12.45 -5.53
CA ILE A 275 13.09 13.00 -6.80
C ILE A 275 12.09 14.03 -7.30
N CYS A 276 10.79 13.70 -7.34
CA CYS A 276 9.73 14.62 -7.74
C CYS A 276 9.76 15.93 -6.92
N GLY A 277 9.89 15.84 -5.59
CA GLY A 277 9.91 17.01 -4.70
C GLY A 277 11.09 17.97 -4.97
N ALA A 278 12.25 17.42 -5.33
CA ALA A 278 13.47 18.20 -5.55
C ALA A 278 13.82 18.45 -7.03
N LEU A 279 13.02 17.94 -7.98
CA LEU A 279 13.36 17.91 -9.40
C LEU A 279 13.57 19.33 -9.99
N GLY A 280 12.85 20.32 -9.49
CA GLY A 280 12.94 21.72 -9.93
C GLY A 280 14.17 22.46 -9.42
N SER A 281 14.71 22.07 -8.26
CA SER A 281 15.64 22.86 -7.46
C SER A 281 16.98 22.18 -7.14
N SER A 282 17.05 20.85 -7.28
CA SER A 282 18.25 20.07 -6.97
C SER A 282 19.29 20.11 -8.10
N SER A 283 20.51 19.73 -7.74
CA SER A 283 21.58 19.44 -8.70
C SER A 283 21.17 18.33 -9.67
N TYR A 284 20.38 17.36 -9.22
CA TYR A 284 19.93 16.21 -10.02
C TYR A 284 19.08 16.64 -11.23
N GLY A 285 18.15 17.57 -11.03
CA GLY A 285 17.32 18.12 -12.11
C GLY A 285 18.04 19.07 -13.07
N SER A 286 19.28 19.48 -12.77
CA SER A 286 20.05 20.44 -13.57
C SER A 286 21.25 19.83 -14.32
N MET A 287 21.41 18.51 -14.27
CA MET A 287 22.48 17.82 -15.01
C MET A 287 22.28 17.93 -16.54
N THR A 288 23.40 17.85 -17.26
CA THR A 288 23.44 17.90 -18.73
C THR A 288 23.23 16.53 -19.38
N ALA A 289 23.56 15.45 -18.67
CA ALA A 289 23.35 14.06 -19.09
C ALA A 289 23.22 13.16 -17.85
N TYR A 290 22.58 12.00 -18.03
CA TYR A 290 22.33 11.01 -16.99
C TYR A 290 22.99 9.68 -17.32
N SER A 291 23.43 8.95 -16.29
CA SER A 291 23.72 7.53 -16.43
C SER A 291 22.43 6.75 -16.75
N GLU A 292 22.56 5.50 -17.21
CA GLU A 292 21.39 4.65 -17.46
C GLU A 292 20.51 4.50 -16.21
N SER A 293 21.12 4.30 -15.02
CA SER A 293 20.40 4.17 -13.77
C SER A 293 19.66 5.46 -13.39
N GLN A 294 20.33 6.61 -13.51
CA GLN A 294 19.72 7.91 -13.23
C GLN A 294 18.57 8.22 -14.19
N ALA A 295 18.74 7.87 -15.47
CA ALA A 295 17.70 8.03 -16.47
C ALA A 295 16.47 7.16 -16.15
N LYS A 296 16.67 5.92 -15.67
CA LYS A 296 15.58 5.04 -15.23
C LYS A 296 14.85 5.58 -13.99
N GLU A 297 15.58 6.04 -12.98
CA GLU A 297 15.00 6.70 -11.80
C GLU A 297 14.15 7.91 -12.19
N LEU A 298 14.68 8.78 -13.04
CA LEU A 298 13.96 9.96 -13.52
C LEU A 298 12.75 9.60 -14.38
N TYR A 299 12.84 8.57 -15.21
CA TYR A 299 11.71 8.07 -15.97
C TYR A 299 10.57 7.60 -15.04
N GLY A 300 10.90 6.84 -13.99
CA GLY A 300 9.93 6.41 -12.99
C GLY A 300 9.38 7.56 -12.14
N ALA A 301 10.22 8.52 -11.73
CA ALA A 301 9.74 9.70 -11.04
C ALA A 301 8.77 10.49 -11.91
N LEU A 302 9.10 10.71 -13.19
CA LEU A 302 8.25 11.43 -14.13
C LEU A 302 6.98 10.68 -14.56
N SER A 303 6.83 9.38 -14.27
CA SER A 303 5.54 8.69 -14.39
C SER A 303 4.63 8.98 -13.18
N ILE A 304 5.20 9.24 -12.01
CA ILE A 304 4.50 9.63 -10.78
C ILE A 304 4.17 11.13 -10.77
N CYS A 305 5.09 11.97 -11.26
CA CYS A 305 4.94 13.43 -11.35
C CYS A 305 5.00 13.96 -12.80
N PRO A 306 4.09 13.52 -13.70
CA PRO A 306 4.13 13.89 -15.12
C PRO A 306 3.89 15.38 -15.36
N ASP A 307 3.23 16.06 -14.43
CA ASP A 307 2.85 17.47 -14.48
C ASP A 307 3.88 18.42 -13.84
N HIS A 308 5.05 17.90 -13.43
CA HIS A 308 6.12 18.76 -12.91
C HIS A 308 6.53 19.83 -13.97
N PRO A 309 6.76 21.10 -13.59
CA PRO A 309 7.05 22.18 -14.55
C PRO A 309 8.25 21.92 -15.48
N LYS A 310 9.25 21.15 -15.03
CA LYS A 310 10.43 20.75 -15.82
C LYS A 310 10.32 19.36 -16.47
N ALA A 311 9.17 18.68 -16.36
CA ALA A 311 9.01 17.31 -16.83
C ALA A 311 9.37 17.14 -18.31
N GLY A 312 8.97 18.09 -19.17
CA GLY A 312 9.28 18.04 -20.60
C GLY A 312 10.78 18.10 -20.90
N GLU A 313 11.50 19.05 -20.29
CA GLU A 313 12.96 19.21 -20.47
C GLU A 313 13.71 17.96 -19.99
N ILE A 314 13.37 17.48 -18.80
CA ILE A 314 14.08 16.35 -18.18
C ILE A 314 13.78 15.05 -18.93
N ARG A 315 12.55 14.85 -19.38
CA ARG A 315 12.18 13.67 -20.19
C ARG A 315 13.01 13.60 -21.48
N ALA A 316 13.20 14.72 -22.18
CA ALA A 316 14.04 14.75 -23.38
C ALA A 316 15.50 14.33 -23.11
N LYS A 317 16.06 14.75 -21.96
CA LYS A 317 17.42 14.35 -21.54
C LYS A 317 17.47 12.86 -21.16
N VAL A 318 16.47 12.38 -20.43
CA VAL A 318 16.32 10.97 -20.06
C VAL A 318 16.25 10.09 -21.31
N ASP A 319 15.39 10.44 -22.27
CA ASP A 319 15.23 9.69 -23.52
C ASP A 319 16.55 9.63 -24.30
N SER A 320 17.29 10.74 -24.37
CA SER A 320 18.62 10.78 -24.98
C SER A 320 19.63 9.88 -24.25
N SER A 321 19.65 9.89 -22.93
CA SER A 321 20.55 9.06 -22.12
C SER A 321 20.23 7.57 -22.25
N LEU A 322 18.96 7.19 -22.27
CA LEU A 322 18.53 5.81 -22.48
C LEU A 322 18.83 5.33 -23.90
N ALA A 323 18.63 6.17 -24.91
CA ALA A 323 19.00 5.86 -26.29
C ALA A 323 20.51 5.65 -26.44
N GLU A 324 21.33 6.48 -25.78
CA GLU A 324 22.79 6.30 -25.79
C GLU A 324 23.21 5.01 -25.06
N ALA A 325 22.61 4.71 -23.91
CA ALA A 325 22.87 3.46 -23.19
C ALA A 325 22.49 2.23 -24.03
N ALA A 326 21.33 2.27 -24.71
CA ALA A 326 20.90 1.19 -25.61
C ALA A 326 21.88 0.99 -26.78
N ALA A 327 22.35 2.08 -27.39
CA ALA A 327 23.33 2.02 -28.46
C ALA A 327 24.69 1.47 -28.00
N LEU A 328 25.11 1.79 -26.76
CA LEU A 328 26.31 1.20 -26.17
C LEU A 328 26.12 -0.30 -25.92
N ALA A 329 24.95 -0.72 -25.45
CA ALA A 329 24.65 -2.11 -25.12
C ALA A 329 24.55 -3.01 -26.36
N ASP A 330 24.05 -2.50 -27.49
CA ASP A 330 23.91 -3.27 -28.74
C ASP A 330 25.12 -3.16 -29.69
N GLY A 331 26.14 -2.36 -29.31
CA GLY A 331 27.36 -2.16 -30.09
C GLY A 331 27.19 -1.20 -31.29
N THR A 332 26.12 -0.40 -31.32
CA THR A 332 25.92 0.68 -32.31
C THR A 332 26.42 2.05 -31.83
N ALA A 333 26.92 2.12 -30.59
CA ALA A 333 27.80 3.17 -30.12
C ALA A 333 28.94 2.58 -29.28
N PHE A 334 30.10 3.24 -29.25
CA PHE A 334 31.24 2.81 -28.43
C PHE A 334 32.29 3.91 -28.27
N GLY A 335 33.04 3.86 -27.17
CA GLY A 335 34.13 4.79 -26.88
C GLY A 335 35.52 4.27 -27.31
N SER A 336 36.55 4.81 -26.67
CA SER A 336 37.94 4.39 -26.88
C SER A 336 38.23 2.95 -26.43
N GLY A 337 39.35 2.41 -26.90
CA GLY A 337 39.81 1.04 -26.66
C GLY A 337 39.61 0.13 -27.88
N VAL A 338 40.10 -1.10 -27.75
CA VAL A 338 39.94 -2.16 -28.75
C VAL A 338 38.57 -2.81 -28.60
N LYS A 339 37.88 -3.06 -29.71
CA LYS A 339 36.55 -3.68 -29.79
C LYS A 339 36.55 -4.79 -30.81
N ARG A 340 36.02 -5.94 -30.43
CA ARG A 340 35.80 -7.08 -31.33
C ARG A 340 34.61 -6.81 -32.24
N VAL A 341 34.85 -6.80 -33.55
CA VAL A 341 33.80 -6.59 -34.56
C VAL A 341 32.87 -7.81 -34.61
N GLY A 342 31.56 -7.56 -34.67
CA GLY A 342 30.50 -8.56 -34.60
C GLY A 342 30.18 -9.05 -33.18
N GLN A 343 30.88 -8.55 -32.14
CA GLN A 343 30.61 -8.88 -30.74
C GLN A 343 30.40 -7.62 -29.89
N GLU A 344 31.43 -6.77 -29.77
CA GLU A 344 31.36 -5.53 -28.98
C GLU A 344 30.97 -4.32 -29.83
N VAL A 345 31.23 -4.38 -31.14
CA VAL A 345 30.83 -3.36 -32.11
C VAL A 345 30.24 -4.05 -33.33
N GLN A 346 29.12 -3.54 -33.84
CA GLN A 346 28.50 -4.10 -35.04
C GLN A 346 29.12 -3.52 -36.33
N PRO A 347 29.08 -4.24 -37.46
CA PRO A 347 29.46 -3.67 -38.74
C PRO A 347 28.56 -2.49 -39.12
N GLY A 348 29.13 -1.42 -39.68
CA GLY A 348 28.39 -0.22 -40.05
C GLY A 348 29.28 0.98 -40.31
N THR A 349 28.65 2.10 -40.68
CA THR A 349 29.31 3.40 -40.78
C THR A 349 29.11 4.14 -39.48
N TYR A 350 30.20 4.57 -38.87
CA TYR A 350 30.24 5.25 -37.59
C TYR A 350 30.86 6.60 -37.77
N ALA A 351 30.33 7.58 -37.05
CA ALA A 351 30.94 8.89 -36.94
C ALA A 351 31.15 9.30 -35.49
N THR A 352 32.14 10.14 -35.29
CA THR A 352 32.32 10.92 -34.08
C THR A 352 32.35 12.39 -34.43
N ASP A 353 31.71 13.20 -33.60
CA ASP A 353 31.54 14.64 -33.78
C ASP A 353 32.15 15.40 -32.58
N GLY A 354 32.49 16.67 -32.80
CA GLY A 354 33.04 17.55 -31.78
C GLY A 354 34.48 17.98 -32.09
N ALA A 355 35.07 18.80 -31.21
CA ALA A 355 36.44 19.26 -31.38
C ALA A 355 37.44 18.11 -31.10
N LEU A 356 37.77 17.33 -32.13
CA LEU A 356 38.69 16.20 -32.05
C LEU A 356 40.12 16.71 -32.06
N ASN A 357 40.95 16.24 -31.12
CA ASN A 357 42.36 16.58 -31.05
C ASN A 357 43.17 15.32 -30.73
N GLY A 358 43.99 14.90 -31.69
CA GLY A 358 44.81 13.69 -31.58
C GLY A 358 43.99 12.40 -31.54
N CYS A 359 42.86 12.37 -32.26
CA CYS A 359 42.05 11.16 -32.42
C CYS A 359 42.80 10.17 -33.30
N TYR A 360 43.06 8.97 -32.79
CA TYR A 360 43.61 7.87 -33.56
C TYR A 360 42.59 6.74 -33.64
N TRP A 361 42.42 6.16 -34.81
CA TRP A 361 41.63 4.94 -34.97
C TRP A 361 42.33 3.99 -35.94
N GLU A 362 42.04 2.70 -35.78
CA GLU A 362 42.51 1.65 -36.67
C GLU A 362 41.50 0.49 -36.76
N ARG A 363 41.50 -0.16 -37.91
CA ARG A 363 40.82 -1.42 -38.21
C ARG A 363 41.88 -2.47 -38.44
N THR A 364 41.76 -3.64 -37.83
CA THR A 364 42.72 -4.74 -38.00
C THR A 364 42.06 -6.04 -38.43
N ASP A 365 42.84 -6.90 -39.07
CA ASP A 365 42.44 -8.26 -39.44
C ASP A 365 42.69 -9.28 -38.31
N GLY A 366 42.39 -10.56 -38.58
CA GLY A 366 42.53 -11.63 -37.60
C GLY A 366 43.97 -11.97 -37.20
N ALA A 367 44.97 -11.48 -37.94
CA ALA A 367 46.38 -11.58 -37.60
C ALA A 367 46.87 -10.38 -36.76
N GLY A 368 46.03 -9.35 -36.62
CA GLY A 368 46.38 -8.09 -35.97
C GLY A 368 47.03 -7.08 -36.93
N GLU A 369 47.06 -7.36 -38.23
CA GLU A 369 47.59 -6.43 -39.23
C GLU A 369 46.58 -5.29 -39.48
N ILE A 370 47.11 -4.07 -39.66
CA ILE A 370 46.28 -2.89 -39.90
C ILE A 370 45.70 -2.95 -41.32
N ILE A 371 44.37 -2.94 -41.40
CA ILE A 371 43.60 -2.79 -42.65
C ILE A 371 43.55 -1.32 -43.05
N ASP A 372 43.27 -0.45 -42.08
CA ASP A 372 43.13 1.00 -42.29
C ASP A 372 43.30 1.73 -40.94
N ASN A 373 43.90 2.91 -40.97
CA ASN A 373 44.06 3.74 -39.77
C ASN A 373 44.18 5.23 -40.13
N ASN A 374 43.95 6.09 -39.15
CA ASN A 374 44.24 7.51 -39.30
C ASN A 374 44.56 8.19 -37.97
N PHE A 375 45.43 9.19 -38.02
CA PHE A 375 45.69 10.12 -36.92
C PHE A 375 45.14 11.52 -37.27
N ILE A 376 44.04 11.88 -36.63
CA ILE A 376 43.36 13.16 -36.81
C ILE A 376 43.89 14.16 -35.78
N GLY A 377 44.79 15.04 -36.24
CA GLY A 377 45.35 16.10 -35.42
C GLY A 377 44.31 17.14 -34.99
N SER A 378 43.40 17.52 -35.90
CA SER A 378 42.27 18.43 -35.62
C SER A 378 41.15 18.22 -36.64
N ALA A 379 39.92 18.00 -36.18
CA ALA A 379 38.72 17.94 -37.02
C ALA A 379 37.45 18.19 -36.19
N LEU A 380 36.34 18.49 -36.87
CA LEU A 380 35.01 18.59 -36.23
C LEU A 380 34.18 17.32 -36.34
N ARG A 381 34.53 16.44 -37.27
CA ARG A 381 33.87 15.15 -37.53
C ARG A 381 34.84 14.19 -38.20
N VAL A 382 34.76 12.92 -37.83
CA VAL A 382 35.44 11.81 -38.49
C VAL A 382 34.44 10.69 -38.70
N GLU A 383 34.48 10.06 -39.88
CA GLU A 383 33.59 8.96 -40.24
C GLU A 383 34.41 7.76 -40.73
N VAL A 384 34.02 6.55 -40.30
CA VAL A 384 34.68 5.30 -40.63
C VAL A 384 33.65 4.22 -40.90
N THR A 385 33.87 3.40 -41.94
CA THR A 385 33.06 2.21 -42.19
C THR A 385 33.79 0.97 -41.66
N ILE A 386 33.21 0.35 -40.62
CA ILE A 386 33.64 -0.92 -40.05
C ILE A 386 32.94 -2.04 -40.82
N ARG A 387 33.72 -2.90 -41.48
CA ARG A 387 33.19 -4.00 -42.30
C ARG A 387 33.03 -5.25 -41.45
N ALA A 388 32.10 -6.12 -41.85
CA ALA A 388 31.89 -7.41 -41.19
C ALA A 388 33.12 -8.35 -41.26
N SER A 389 34.03 -8.11 -42.20
CA SER A 389 35.28 -8.85 -42.36
C SER A 389 36.39 -8.39 -41.41
N ASP A 390 36.24 -7.22 -40.77
CA ASP A 390 37.25 -6.71 -39.85
C ASP A 390 37.25 -7.56 -38.59
N TYR A 391 38.41 -7.72 -37.97
CA TYR A 391 38.52 -8.47 -36.73
C TYR A 391 38.33 -7.56 -35.52
N SER A 392 39.03 -6.42 -35.49
CA SER A 392 38.88 -5.45 -34.42
C SER A 392 38.89 -4.01 -34.93
N PHE A 393 38.21 -3.15 -34.17
CA PHE A 393 38.30 -1.71 -34.30
C PHE A 393 38.89 -1.16 -33.01
N SER A 394 39.87 -0.27 -33.11
CA SER A 394 40.48 0.39 -31.96
C SER A 394 40.42 1.89 -32.16
N SER A 395 40.11 2.64 -31.10
CA SER A 395 40.23 4.09 -31.14
C SER A 395 40.74 4.68 -29.83
N ASN A 396 41.36 5.86 -29.92
CA ASN A 396 41.87 6.60 -28.79
C ASN A 396 41.67 8.10 -29.02
N ARG A 397 41.18 8.81 -27.99
CA ARG A 397 40.91 10.27 -28.04
C ARG A 397 39.95 10.70 -29.15
N CYS A 398 39.07 9.81 -29.58
CA CYS A 398 38.08 10.08 -30.63
C CYS A 398 36.70 10.42 -30.08
N GLY A 399 36.48 10.39 -28.76
CA GLY A 399 35.12 10.50 -28.18
C GLY A 399 34.31 9.22 -28.38
N THR A 400 32.99 9.38 -28.51
CA THR A 400 32.03 8.28 -28.75
C THR A 400 31.72 8.18 -30.23
N TRP A 401 31.94 7.01 -30.80
CA TRP A 401 31.50 6.65 -32.14
C TRP A 401 30.02 6.26 -32.09
N LYS A 402 29.21 6.82 -32.99
CA LYS A 402 27.78 6.50 -33.13
C LYS A 402 27.50 6.04 -34.57
N ARG A 403 26.80 4.92 -34.71
CA ARG A 403 26.37 4.41 -36.02
C ARG A 403 25.42 5.41 -36.69
N GLN A 404 25.63 5.67 -37.97
CA GLN A 404 24.87 6.65 -38.76
C GLN A 404 23.61 6.05 -39.39
#